data_AF-A0A2G9HWW3-F1
#
_entry.id   AF-A0A2G9HWW3-F1
#
_cell.length_a   1.000
_cell.length_b   1.000
_cell.length_c   1.000
_cell.angle_alpha   90.00
_cell.angle_beta   90.00
_cell.angle_gamma   90.00
#
_symmetry.space_group_name_H-M   'P 1'
#
loop_
_entity.id
_entity.type
_entity.pdbx_description
1 polymer ?
#
loop_
_entity_poly.entity_id
_entity_poly.type
_entity_poly.pdbx_seq_one_letter_code
_entity_poly.pdbx_strand_id
1 'polypeptide(L)'
;MQEADEQGLSYQSPKWKSSIISCLVSLISVFFTQFTLSLLPLFLPISSFLALLPLSALLLVIVVGIGRFCKRVAGVRASAPAFVFFSIILIWAFYIYVVRQVISSLVDIAFNIEVIMVIIGLCCIMSLDPGFVTRHSSCQDELEQSPLCKVESQQEESRADKVFTTHRRARYCKHCKNYVVGFDHHCPAFGNCIGQRNHLLFIVLLIGFVVCEATFVACASQFTAESPTLYEVGREQATTFSNLVLGTTLFCLIQVLWQVVFVLWHVYCACFNIKTDEWINWKKYPEFQIKIISHAGQA
;
A
#
# COMPACT_ATOMS: atom_id res chain seq x y z
N MET A 1 -22.42 41.67 -40.75
CA MET A 1 -21.18 41.21 -40.09
C MET A 1 -21.59 40.29 -38.96
N GLN A 2 -21.55 38.97 -39.22
CA GLN A 2 -21.62 37.94 -38.20
C GLN A 2 -20.22 37.83 -37.60
N GLU A 3 -20.06 38.21 -36.34
CA GLU A 3 -18.90 37.77 -35.54
C GLU A 3 -19.28 36.44 -34.91
N ALA A 4 -18.58 35.40 -35.35
CA ALA A 4 -18.67 34.05 -34.83
C ALA A 4 -18.01 34.00 -33.44
N ASP A 5 -18.75 33.47 -32.49
CA ASP A 5 -18.34 33.19 -31.13
C ASP A 5 -17.29 32.05 -31.14
N GLU A 6 -16.01 32.38 -30.95
CA GLU A 6 -14.94 31.42 -30.70
C GLU A 6 -15.13 30.79 -29.31
N GLN A 7 -15.96 29.75 -29.24
CA GLN A 7 -15.94 28.84 -28.11
C GLN A 7 -14.62 28.07 -28.11
N GLY A 8 -13.68 28.54 -27.28
CA GLY A 8 -12.47 27.82 -26.93
C GLY A 8 -12.82 26.45 -26.33
N LEU A 9 -12.79 25.41 -27.16
CA LEU A 9 -12.71 24.03 -26.70
C LEU A 9 -11.40 23.85 -25.93
N SER A 10 -11.46 23.95 -24.60
CA SER A 10 -10.38 23.41 -23.77
C SER A 10 -10.33 21.89 -24.03
N TYR A 11 -9.34 21.44 -24.81
CA TYR A 11 -9.07 20.03 -25.04
C TYR A 11 -8.74 19.37 -23.69
N GLN A 12 -9.74 18.77 -23.02
CA GLN A 12 -9.50 17.95 -21.85
C GLN A 12 -8.73 16.72 -22.31
N SER A 13 -7.43 16.68 -21.98
CA SER A 13 -6.60 15.51 -22.26
C SER A 13 -7.29 14.27 -21.67
N PRO A 14 -7.42 13.17 -22.41
CA PRO A 14 -8.18 12.02 -21.95
C PRO A 14 -7.56 11.41 -20.69
N LYS A 15 -8.40 11.02 -19.72
CA LYS A 15 -8.00 10.55 -18.38
C LYS A 15 -6.92 9.46 -18.38
N TRP A 16 -6.89 8.62 -19.42
CA TRP A 16 -5.87 7.57 -19.59
C TRP A 16 -4.46 8.13 -19.77
N LYS A 17 -4.27 9.28 -20.43
CA LYS A 17 -2.95 9.91 -20.59
C LYS A 17 -2.34 10.32 -19.24
N SER A 18 -3.16 10.91 -18.36
CA SER A 18 -2.74 11.27 -17.00
C SER A 18 -2.38 10.03 -16.16
N SER A 19 -3.11 8.92 -16.36
CA SER A 19 -2.81 7.64 -15.71
C SER A 19 -1.48 7.05 -16.18
N ILE A 20 -1.20 7.05 -17.49
CA ILE A 20 0.06 6.53 -18.04
C ILE A 20 1.25 7.33 -17.52
N ILE A 21 1.17 8.67 -17.54
CA ILE A 21 2.23 9.54 -17.01
C ILE A 21 2.50 9.21 -15.54
N SER A 22 1.44 9.03 -14.73
CA SER A 22 1.59 8.70 -13.31
C SER A 22 2.26 7.35 -13.07
N CYS A 23 1.97 6.35 -13.92
CA CYS A 23 2.65 5.06 -13.90
C CYS A 23 4.13 5.18 -14.30
N LEU A 24 4.44 5.91 -15.37
CA LEU A 24 5.82 6.15 -15.82
C LEU A 24 6.66 6.86 -14.75
N VAL A 25 6.12 7.90 -14.11
CA VAL A 25 6.78 8.59 -13.00
C VAL A 25 7.07 7.63 -11.85
N SER A 26 6.17 6.68 -11.59
CA SER A 26 6.34 5.67 -10.53
C SER A 26 7.44 4.67 -10.90
N LEU A 27 7.45 4.19 -12.15
CA LEU A 27 8.51 3.32 -12.68
C LEU A 27 9.90 3.97 -12.55
N ILE A 28 10.03 5.22 -13.01
CA ILE A 28 11.28 5.99 -12.88
C ILE A 28 11.68 6.15 -11.41
N SER A 29 10.72 6.42 -10.52
CA SER A 29 10.98 6.55 -9.09
C SER A 29 11.51 5.24 -8.50
N VAL A 30 10.98 4.08 -8.92
CA VAL A 30 11.43 2.75 -8.46
C VAL A 30 12.88 2.50 -8.91
N PHE A 31 13.18 2.69 -10.19
CA PHE A 31 14.55 2.54 -10.72
C PHE A 31 15.53 3.47 -10.01
N PHE A 32 15.19 4.75 -9.84
CA PHE A 32 16.04 5.72 -9.17
C PHE A 32 16.32 5.35 -7.70
N THR A 33 15.30 4.83 -7.00
CA THR A 33 15.42 4.37 -5.62
C THR A 33 16.37 3.19 -5.50
N GLN A 34 16.19 2.16 -6.32
CA GLN A 34 17.06 0.99 -6.34
C GLN A 34 18.49 1.34 -6.75
N PHE A 35 18.64 2.16 -7.79
CA PHE A 35 19.94 2.63 -8.24
C PHE A 35 20.68 3.36 -7.12
N THR A 36 20.02 4.30 -6.44
CA THR A 36 20.63 5.07 -5.37
C THR A 36 21.03 4.21 -4.17
N LEU A 37 20.22 3.21 -3.82
CA LEU A 37 20.59 2.23 -2.78
C LEU A 37 21.76 1.34 -3.20
N SER A 38 21.86 0.94 -4.47
CA SER A 38 23.00 0.16 -4.97
C SER A 38 24.32 0.92 -4.96
N LEU A 39 24.28 2.26 -4.94
CA LEU A 39 25.48 3.09 -4.83
C LEU A 39 26.00 3.19 -3.39
N LEU A 40 25.17 2.93 -2.37
CA LEU A 40 25.58 3.12 -0.99
C LEU A 40 26.76 2.21 -0.58
N PRO A 41 26.79 0.90 -0.92
CA PRO A 41 27.96 0.06 -0.66
C PRO A 41 29.22 0.48 -1.42
N LEU A 42 29.07 1.11 -2.60
CA LEU A 42 30.20 1.61 -3.39
C LEU A 42 30.91 2.78 -2.68
N PHE A 43 30.14 3.70 -2.10
CA PHE A 43 30.70 4.86 -1.38
C PHE A 43 31.15 4.53 0.04
N LEU A 44 30.62 3.46 0.65
CA LEU A 44 30.91 3.06 2.04
C LEU A 44 31.31 1.58 2.17
N PRO A 45 32.39 1.12 1.50
CA PRO A 45 32.73 -0.30 1.40
C PRO A 45 33.23 -0.93 2.71
N ILE A 46 33.68 -0.11 3.67
CA ILE A 46 34.20 -0.57 4.99
C ILE A 46 33.09 -0.64 6.04
N SER A 47 31.90 -0.12 5.73
CA SER A 47 30.78 -0.10 6.67
C SER A 47 30.23 -1.50 6.91
N SER A 48 29.98 -1.83 8.18
CA SER A 48 29.29 -3.06 8.52
C SER A 48 27.85 -3.05 7.98
N PHE A 49 27.29 -4.23 7.74
CA PHE A 49 25.90 -4.39 7.34
C PHE A 49 24.92 -3.67 8.30
N LEU A 50 25.21 -3.73 9.59
CA LEU A 50 24.45 -3.06 10.64
C LEU A 50 24.50 -1.52 10.53
N ALA A 51 25.59 -0.95 10.02
CA ALA A 51 25.68 0.48 9.76
C ALA A 51 24.99 0.88 8.44
N LEU A 52 25.03 0.02 7.42
CA LEU A 52 24.42 0.29 6.11
C LEU A 52 22.89 0.33 6.16
N LEU A 53 22.24 -0.45 7.03
CA LEU A 53 20.79 -0.48 7.16
C LEU A 53 20.17 0.88 7.56
N PRO A 54 20.55 1.53 8.68
CA PRO A 54 20.01 2.83 9.04
C PRO A 54 20.40 3.94 8.04
N LEU A 55 21.59 3.86 7.44
CA LEU A 55 22.01 4.79 6.37
C LEU A 55 21.12 4.64 5.13
N SER A 56 20.76 3.41 4.76
CA SER A 56 19.84 3.13 3.65
C SER A 56 18.45 3.68 3.94
N ALA A 57 17.95 3.54 5.17
CA ALA A 57 16.68 4.11 5.57
C ALA A 57 16.70 5.65 5.48
N LEU A 58 17.77 6.30 5.96
CA LEU A 58 17.94 7.75 5.83
C LEU A 58 17.99 8.18 4.36
N LEU A 59 18.75 7.46 3.52
CA LEU A 59 18.85 7.72 2.09
C LEU A 59 17.50 7.59 1.39
N LEU A 60 16.71 6.57 1.72
CA LEU A 60 15.34 6.42 1.21
C LEU A 60 14.45 7.60 1.58
N VAL A 61 14.51 8.08 2.83
CA VAL A 61 13.75 9.26 3.27
C VAL A 61 14.14 10.49 2.46
N ILE A 62 15.45 10.71 2.25
CA ILE A 62 15.96 11.83 1.45
C ILE A 62 15.49 11.72 -0.01
N VAL A 63 15.69 10.56 -0.65
CA VAL A 63 15.31 10.29 -2.04
C VAL A 63 13.80 10.48 -2.25
N VAL A 64 12.98 9.91 -1.37
CA VAL A 64 11.53 10.06 -1.43
C VAL A 64 11.11 11.50 -1.17
N GLY A 65 11.77 12.20 -0.24
CA GLY A 65 11.54 13.62 0.06
C GLY A 65 11.82 14.53 -1.14
N ILE A 66 13.01 14.40 -1.74
CA ILE A 66 13.41 15.13 -2.95
C ILE A 66 12.48 14.76 -4.11
N GLY A 67 12.19 13.47 -4.31
CA GLY A 67 11.26 13.02 -5.35
C GLY A 67 9.86 13.63 -5.19
N ARG A 68 9.35 13.75 -3.96
CA ARG A 68 8.08 14.45 -3.68
C ARG A 68 8.16 15.94 -4.02
N PHE A 69 9.27 16.60 -3.69
CA PHE A 69 9.50 18.00 -4.04
C PHE A 69 9.55 18.21 -5.56
N CYS A 70 10.36 17.43 -6.28
CA CYS A 70 10.47 17.51 -7.74
C CYS A 70 9.13 17.28 -8.45
N LYS A 71 8.35 16.28 -8.00
CA LYS A 71 7.00 16.03 -8.53
C LYS A 71 6.05 17.20 -8.32
N ARG A 72 6.13 17.87 -7.16
CA ARG A 72 5.33 19.06 -6.86
C ARG A 72 5.71 20.23 -7.77
N VAL A 73 7.00 20.48 -7.98
CA VAL A 73 7.50 21.53 -8.87
C VAL A 73 7.10 21.27 -10.33
N ALA A 74 7.22 20.03 -10.79
CA ALA A 74 6.86 19.64 -12.16
C ALA A 74 5.34 19.49 -12.39
N GLY A 75 4.51 19.61 -11.35
CA GLY A 75 3.05 19.46 -11.46
C GLY A 75 2.59 18.04 -11.82
N VAL A 76 3.44 17.02 -11.66
CA VAL A 76 3.14 15.62 -11.99
C VAL A 76 2.77 14.81 -10.75
N ARG A 77 1.95 13.77 -10.94
CA ARG A 77 1.57 12.84 -9.87
C ARG A 77 2.21 11.48 -10.12
N ALA A 78 2.43 10.74 -9.04
CA ALA A 78 2.85 9.34 -9.09
C ALA A 78 1.67 8.46 -8.62
N SER A 79 1.59 7.25 -9.16
CA SER A 79 0.64 6.23 -8.74
C SER A 79 1.30 5.33 -7.71
N ALA A 80 0.87 5.41 -6.45
CA ALA A 80 1.38 4.54 -5.39
C ALA A 80 1.19 3.03 -5.70
N PRO A 81 0.06 2.58 -6.28
CA PRO A 81 -0.08 1.18 -6.70
C PRO A 81 0.90 0.78 -7.80
N ALA A 82 1.14 1.67 -8.76
CA ALA A 82 2.13 1.41 -9.80
C ALA A 82 3.55 1.33 -9.21
N PHE A 83 3.88 2.15 -8.20
CA PHE A 83 5.17 2.07 -7.51
C PHE A 83 5.35 0.70 -6.83
N VAL A 84 4.34 0.20 -6.13
CA VAL A 84 4.37 -1.13 -5.49
C VAL A 84 4.52 -2.21 -6.57
N PHE A 85 3.68 -2.18 -7.61
CA PHE A 85 3.73 -3.15 -8.71
C PHE A 85 5.11 -3.21 -9.38
N PHE A 86 5.67 -2.06 -9.77
CA PHE A 86 6.97 -2.02 -10.43
C PHE A 86 8.12 -2.40 -9.48
N SER A 87 7.99 -2.17 -8.17
CA SER A 87 8.98 -2.65 -7.19
C SER A 87 9.04 -4.17 -7.16
N ILE A 88 7.89 -4.85 -7.14
CA ILE A 88 7.80 -6.32 -7.18
C ILE A 88 8.43 -6.85 -8.47
N ILE A 89 8.05 -6.29 -9.62
CA ILE A 89 8.56 -6.72 -10.92
C ILE A 89 10.07 -6.51 -11.02
N LEU A 90 10.60 -5.39 -10.51
CA LEU A 90 12.03 -5.12 -10.55
C LEU A 90 12.82 -6.09 -9.65
N ILE A 91 12.33 -6.35 -8.43
CA ILE A 91 12.95 -7.33 -7.53
C ILE A 91 12.91 -8.73 -8.14
N TRP A 92 11.79 -9.12 -8.75
CA TRP A 92 11.65 -10.42 -9.39
C TRP A 92 12.55 -10.58 -10.61
N ALA A 93 12.61 -9.57 -11.49
CA ALA A 93 13.51 -9.56 -12.63
C ALA A 93 14.98 -9.64 -12.19
N PHE A 94 15.33 -8.91 -11.14
CA PHE A 94 16.67 -8.94 -10.56
C PHE A 94 17.02 -10.30 -9.95
N TYR A 95 16.08 -10.92 -9.23
CA TYR A 95 16.23 -12.28 -8.74
C TYR A 95 16.51 -13.27 -9.88
N ILE A 96 15.68 -13.25 -10.93
CA ILE A 96 15.83 -14.17 -12.08
C ILE A 96 17.19 -13.99 -12.75
N TYR A 97 17.64 -12.74 -12.93
CA TYR A 97 18.86 -12.44 -13.68
C TYR A 97 20.14 -12.71 -12.88
N VAL A 98 20.14 -12.43 -11.57
CA VAL A 98 21.36 -12.46 -10.73
C VAL A 98 21.30 -13.56 -9.68
N VAL A 99 20.33 -13.51 -8.78
CA VAL A 99 20.33 -14.32 -7.55
C VAL A 99 20.06 -15.81 -7.82
N ARG A 100 19.20 -16.12 -8.80
CA ARG A 100 18.69 -17.47 -9.08
C ARG A 100 19.77 -18.53 -9.31
N GLN A 101 20.96 -18.15 -9.78
CA GLN A 101 22.00 -19.06 -10.25
C GLN A 101 22.53 -20.01 -9.15
N VAL A 102 22.40 -19.61 -7.89
CA VAL A 102 22.86 -20.38 -6.72
C VAL A 102 21.72 -21.04 -5.93
N ILE A 103 20.47 -20.82 -6.35
CA ILE A 103 19.31 -21.20 -5.56
C ILE A 103 18.81 -22.58 -5.97
N SER A 104 18.55 -23.43 -4.98
CA SER A 104 17.95 -24.76 -5.22
C SER A 104 16.62 -24.64 -5.96
N SER A 105 16.30 -25.62 -6.81
CA SER A 105 15.08 -25.60 -7.62
C SER A 105 13.79 -25.50 -6.79
N LEU A 106 13.79 -26.08 -5.56
CA LEU A 106 12.64 -26.01 -4.67
C LEU A 106 12.36 -24.58 -4.20
N VAL A 107 13.40 -23.88 -3.71
CA VAL A 107 13.30 -22.48 -3.25
C VAL A 107 12.99 -21.56 -4.43
N ASP A 108 13.56 -21.83 -5.60
CA ASP A 108 13.27 -21.07 -6.82
C ASP A 108 11.80 -21.17 -7.22
N ILE A 109 11.25 -22.39 -7.26
CA ILE A 109 9.82 -22.60 -7.56
C ILE A 109 8.95 -21.90 -6.51
N ALA A 110 9.27 -22.05 -5.21
CA ALA A 110 8.52 -21.41 -4.14
C ALA A 110 8.50 -19.88 -4.28
N PHE A 111 9.65 -19.26 -4.49
CA PHE A 111 9.75 -17.80 -4.65
C PHE A 111 8.98 -17.29 -5.87
N ASN A 112 9.04 -17.99 -7.01
CA ASN A 112 8.25 -17.62 -8.19
C ASN A 112 6.73 -17.72 -7.92
N ILE A 113 6.28 -18.75 -7.19
CA ILE A 113 4.88 -18.88 -6.77
C ILE A 113 4.49 -17.72 -5.85
N GLU A 114 5.31 -17.40 -4.84
CA GLU A 114 5.08 -16.27 -3.94
C GLU A 114 4.89 -14.96 -4.71
N VAL A 115 5.79 -14.65 -5.65
CA VAL A 115 5.70 -13.44 -6.48
C VAL A 115 4.43 -13.43 -7.32
N ILE A 116 4.09 -14.53 -7.99
CA ILE A 116 2.87 -14.64 -8.80
C ILE A 116 1.63 -14.43 -7.94
N MET A 117 1.57 -15.05 -6.76
CA MET A 117 0.45 -14.91 -5.83
C MET A 117 0.31 -13.47 -5.32
N VAL A 118 1.41 -12.80 -5.01
CA VAL A 118 1.41 -11.38 -4.60
C VAL A 118 0.94 -10.48 -5.76
N ILE A 119 1.38 -10.73 -7.00
CA ILE A 119 0.92 -9.96 -8.17
C ILE A 119 -0.59 -10.16 -8.40
N ILE A 120 -1.08 -11.40 -8.36
CA ILE A 120 -2.51 -11.70 -8.50
C ILE A 120 -3.28 -11.02 -7.37
N GLY A 121 -2.83 -11.17 -6.13
CA GLY A 121 -3.46 -10.54 -4.96
C GLY A 121 -3.50 -9.02 -5.06
N LEU A 122 -2.43 -8.39 -5.57
CA LEU A 122 -2.37 -6.95 -5.82
C LEU A 122 -3.40 -6.53 -6.89
N CYS A 123 -3.48 -7.23 -8.01
CA CYS A 123 -4.47 -6.96 -9.04
C CYS A 123 -5.91 -7.14 -8.53
N CYS A 124 -6.15 -8.17 -7.71
CA CYS A 124 -7.43 -8.43 -7.08
C CYS A 124 -7.82 -7.32 -6.09
N ILE A 125 -6.96 -6.95 -5.13
CA ILE A 125 -7.29 -5.94 -4.11
C ILE A 125 -7.55 -4.56 -4.73
N MET A 126 -6.89 -4.23 -5.85
CA MET A 126 -7.13 -2.99 -6.60
C MET A 126 -8.53 -2.93 -7.23
N SER A 127 -9.10 -4.09 -7.57
CA SER A 127 -10.36 -4.19 -8.34
C SER A 127 -11.55 -4.66 -7.49
N LEU A 128 -11.30 -5.25 -6.32
CA LEU A 128 -12.33 -5.81 -5.47
C LEU A 128 -13.17 -4.69 -4.83
N ASP A 129 -14.49 -4.87 -4.80
CA ASP A 129 -15.38 -3.99 -4.06
C ASP A 129 -15.10 -4.09 -2.55
N PRO A 130 -14.66 -3.01 -1.87
CA PRO A 130 -14.42 -3.03 -0.43
C PRO A 130 -15.71 -3.13 0.40
N GLY A 131 -16.87 -2.94 -0.23
CA GLY A 131 -18.17 -2.84 0.42
C GLY A 131 -18.82 -1.48 0.19
N PHE A 132 -18.78 -0.97 -1.05
CA PHE A 132 -19.42 0.28 -1.41
C PHE A 132 -20.94 0.20 -1.21
N VAL A 133 -21.50 1.24 -0.60
CA VAL A 133 -22.95 1.37 -0.41
C VAL A 133 -23.58 1.84 -1.71
N THR A 134 -24.50 1.06 -2.27
CA THR A 134 -25.31 1.48 -3.42
C THR A 134 -26.57 2.16 -2.92
N ARG A 135 -26.94 3.29 -3.54
CA ARG A 135 -28.08 4.13 -3.11
C ARG A 135 -29.44 3.41 -3.08
N HIS A 136 -29.56 2.27 -3.76
CA HIS A 136 -30.75 1.40 -3.71
C HIS A 136 -30.82 0.53 -2.44
N SER A 137 -29.67 0.10 -1.91
CA SER A 137 -29.61 -0.77 -0.71
C SER A 137 -30.07 -0.06 0.57
N SER A 138 -29.88 1.26 0.66
CA SER A 138 -30.37 2.09 1.76
C SER A 138 -31.90 2.23 1.82
N CYS A 139 -32.63 1.94 0.73
CA CYS A 139 -34.11 2.05 0.70
C CYS A 139 -34.80 0.69 0.88
N GLN A 140 -34.12 -0.43 0.54
CA GLN A 140 -34.72 -1.76 0.61
C GLN A 140 -34.62 -2.40 2.01
N ASP A 141 -33.53 -2.18 2.74
CA ASP A 141 -33.35 -2.81 4.07
C ASP A 141 -34.32 -2.25 5.13
N GLU A 142 -34.86 -1.02 4.96
CA GLU A 142 -35.83 -0.42 5.90
C GLU A 142 -37.30 -0.70 5.56
N LEU A 143 -37.62 -1.13 4.33
CA LEU A 143 -39.01 -1.33 3.91
C LEU A 143 -39.61 -2.67 4.35
N GLU A 144 -38.80 -3.63 4.81
CA GLU A 144 -39.28 -4.97 5.19
C GLU A 144 -39.77 -5.07 6.65
N GLN A 145 -39.74 -4.01 7.47
CA GLN A 145 -40.12 -4.11 8.89
C GLN A 145 -41.23 -3.18 9.42
N SER A 146 -41.92 -2.35 8.62
CA SER A 146 -43.19 -1.77 9.12
C SER A 146 -44.15 -1.31 8.02
N PRO A 147 -45.46 -1.64 8.12
CA PRO A 147 -46.50 -0.91 7.43
C PRO A 147 -47.07 0.13 8.39
N LEU A 148 -46.78 1.43 8.18
CA LEU A 148 -47.74 2.55 8.25
C LEU A 148 -47.05 3.91 8.36
N CYS A 149 -47.59 4.85 7.58
CA CYS A 149 -47.44 6.31 7.65
C CYS A 149 -46.21 6.99 7.01
N LYS A 150 -46.47 7.52 5.82
CA LYS A 150 -45.88 8.75 5.28
C LYS A 150 -46.07 9.91 6.26
N VAL A 151 -45.04 10.76 6.36
CA VAL A 151 -44.98 12.17 6.83
C VAL A 151 -43.96 12.33 7.97
N GLU A 152 -42.65 12.31 7.66
CA GLU A 152 -41.57 12.95 8.45
C GLU A 152 -40.21 12.96 7.69
N SER A 153 -40.23 13.37 6.42
CA SER A 153 -39.21 13.08 5.40
C SER A 153 -37.89 13.88 5.46
N GLN A 154 -37.43 14.39 6.61
CA GLN A 154 -36.10 15.04 6.70
C GLN A 154 -35.35 14.74 8.01
N GLN A 155 -36.07 14.57 9.12
CA GLN A 155 -35.46 14.31 10.42
C GLN A 155 -35.21 12.82 10.64
N GLU A 156 -36.08 11.96 10.10
CA GLU A 156 -35.93 10.50 10.06
C GLU A 156 -34.81 10.07 9.11
N GLU A 157 -34.64 10.74 7.96
CA GLU A 157 -33.56 10.42 7.01
C GLU A 157 -32.18 10.63 7.66
N SER A 158 -31.99 11.69 8.47
CA SER A 158 -30.73 11.88 9.22
C SER A 158 -30.53 10.88 10.36
N ARG A 159 -31.62 10.33 10.91
CA ARG A 159 -31.58 9.35 12.01
C ARG A 159 -31.32 7.95 11.46
N ALA A 160 -31.97 7.57 10.37
CA ALA A 160 -31.74 6.33 9.63
C ALA A 160 -30.32 6.29 9.05
N ASP A 161 -29.83 7.39 8.46
CA ASP A 161 -28.45 7.47 7.93
C ASP A 161 -27.40 7.38 9.07
N LYS A 162 -27.73 7.91 10.26
CA LYS A 162 -26.90 7.78 11.46
C LYS A 162 -26.94 6.35 12.06
N VAL A 163 -28.08 5.67 11.99
CA VAL A 163 -28.23 4.25 12.42
C VAL A 163 -27.52 3.32 11.43
N PHE A 164 -27.64 3.57 10.13
CA PHE A 164 -26.97 2.82 9.06
C PHE A 164 -25.44 2.92 9.18
N THR A 165 -24.91 4.13 9.37
CA THR A 165 -23.46 4.36 9.53
C THR A 165 -22.91 3.74 10.81
N THR A 166 -23.68 3.70 11.90
CA THR A 166 -23.27 3.11 13.18
C THR A 166 -23.38 1.58 13.20
N HIS A 167 -24.52 1.00 12.78
CA HIS A 167 -24.69 -0.46 12.80
C HIS A 167 -23.82 -1.20 11.78
N ARG A 168 -23.56 -0.60 10.60
CA ARG A 168 -22.74 -1.23 9.56
C ARG A 168 -21.28 -0.75 9.57
N ARG A 169 -20.87 0.04 10.58
CA ARG A 169 -19.56 0.69 10.66
C ARG A 169 -19.16 1.35 9.32
N ALA A 170 -20.11 2.02 8.69
CA ALA A 170 -19.95 2.57 7.35
C ALA A 170 -19.42 4.01 7.40
N ARG A 171 -18.43 4.33 6.55
CA ARG A 171 -17.76 5.64 6.54
C ARG A 171 -17.53 6.17 5.14
N TYR A 172 -17.67 7.48 4.97
CA TYR A 172 -17.41 8.14 3.70
C TYR A 172 -15.92 8.32 3.45
N CYS A 173 -15.42 7.70 2.38
CA CYS A 173 -14.05 7.91 1.92
C CYS A 173 -14.00 9.06 0.92
N LYS A 174 -13.26 10.13 1.23
CA LYS A 174 -13.07 11.29 0.34
C LYS A 174 -12.35 10.95 -0.96
N HIS A 175 -11.48 9.93 -0.96
CA HIS A 175 -10.73 9.50 -2.14
C HIS A 175 -11.62 8.72 -3.12
N CYS A 176 -12.37 7.74 -2.62
CA CYS A 176 -13.29 6.94 -3.43
C CYS A 176 -14.64 7.63 -3.66
N LYS A 177 -14.92 8.72 -2.94
CA LYS A 177 -16.16 9.50 -2.97
C LYS A 177 -17.42 8.65 -2.72
N ASN A 178 -17.31 7.66 -1.85
CA ASN A 178 -18.40 6.74 -1.53
C ASN A 178 -18.32 6.27 -0.07
N TYR A 179 -19.46 5.83 0.47
CA TYR A 179 -19.52 5.15 1.76
C TYR A 179 -19.04 3.71 1.60
N VAL A 180 -18.23 3.24 2.55
CA VAL A 180 -17.67 1.89 2.59
C VAL A 180 -18.11 1.23 3.89
N VAL A 181 -18.74 0.06 3.80
CA VAL A 181 -19.14 -0.76 4.94
C VAL A 181 -17.92 -1.40 5.62
N GLY A 182 -17.88 -1.35 6.95
CA GLY A 182 -16.74 -1.83 7.73
C GLY A 182 -15.42 -1.17 7.34
N PHE A 183 -15.47 0.14 7.05
CA PHE A 183 -14.32 0.92 6.60
C PHE A 183 -13.17 0.85 7.59
N ASP A 184 -11.99 0.43 7.12
CA ASP A 184 -10.76 0.42 7.90
C ASP A 184 -9.90 1.64 7.56
N HIS A 185 -9.54 1.78 6.29
CA HIS A 185 -8.82 2.94 5.76
C HIS A 185 -8.87 2.98 4.23
N HIS A 186 -8.49 4.11 3.64
CA HIS A 186 -8.12 4.17 2.22
C HIS A 186 -6.62 3.88 2.10
N CYS A 187 -6.23 2.85 1.36
CA CYS A 187 -4.83 2.45 1.22
C CYS A 187 -4.26 2.98 -0.10
N PRO A 188 -3.37 3.99 -0.09
CA PRO A 188 -2.77 4.50 -1.32
C PRO A 188 -1.97 3.44 -2.08
N ALA A 189 -1.31 2.52 -1.37
CA ALA A 189 -0.52 1.43 -1.96
C ALA A 189 -1.38 0.50 -2.84
N PHE A 190 -2.67 0.35 -2.52
CA PHE A 190 -3.61 -0.44 -3.31
C PHE A 190 -4.54 0.41 -4.17
N GLY A 191 -4.56 1.72 -3.98
CA GLY A 191 -5.44 2.64 -4.70
C GLY A 191 -6.93 2.39 -4.43
N ASN A 192 -7.24 1.66 -3.37
CA ASN A 192 -8.59 1.22 -3.02
C ASN A 192 -8.83 1.36 -1.51
N CYS A 193 -10.10 1.37 -1.09
CA CYS A 193 -10.42 1.25 0.33
C CYS A 193 -10.21 -0.17 0.83
N ILE A 194 -9.86 -0.29 2.10
CA ILE A 194 -9.93 -1.54 2.85
C ILE A 194 -11.21 -1.46 3.70
N GLY A 195 -12.12 -2.39 3.45
CA GLY A 195 -13.43 -2.46 4.07
C GLY A 195 -13.82 -3.91 4.35
N GLN A 196 -15.08 -4.13 4.74
CA GLN A 196 -15.53 -5.45 5.20
C GLN A 196 -15.31 -6.57 4.16
N ARG A 197 -15.50 -6.28 2.86
CA ARG A 197 -15.49 -7.31 1.80
C ARG A 197 -14.09 -7.69 1.30
N ASN A 198 -13.08 -6.87 1.56
CA ASN A 198 -11.72 -7.11 1.07
C ASN A 198 -10.65 -7.13 2.18
N HIS A 199 -11.04 -6.98 3.46
CA HIS A 199 -10.12 -6.98 4.59
C HIS A 199 -9.30 -8.27 4.71
N LEU A 200 -9.90 -9.44 4.46
CA LEU A 200 -9.16 -10.71 4.51
C LEU A 200 -8.05 -10.76 3.45
N LEU A 201 -8.37 -10.39 2.21
CA LEU A 201 -7.38 -10.32 1.13
C LEU A 201 -6.26 -9.33 1.46
N PHE A 202 -6.60 -8.19 2.07
CA PHE A 202 -5.60 -7.22 2.55
C PHE A 202 -4.61 -7.84 3.55
N ILE A 203 -5.09 -8.59 4.55
CA ILE A 203 -4.20 -9.25 5.53
C ILE A 203 -3.35 -10.34 4.87
N VAL A 204 -3.95 -11.18 4.02
CA VAL A 204 -3.22 -12.22 3.27
C VAL A 204 -2.13 -11.59 2.40
N LEU A 205 -2.44 -10.48 1.72
CA LEU A 205 -1.48 -9.79 0.86
C LEU A 205 -0.35 -9.13 1.67
N LEU A 206 -0.64 -8.55 2.84
CA LEU A 206 0.40 -8.02 3.73
C LEU A 206 1.37 -9.13 4.19
N ILE A 207 0.86 -10.29 4.59
CA ILE A 207 1.68 -11.44 4.96
C ILE A 207 2.46 -11.94 3.73
N GLY A 208 1.82 -11.99 2.56
CA GLY A 208 2.46 -12.38 1.30
C GLY A 208 3.63 -11.47 0.92
N PHE A 209 3.51 -10.15 1.11
CA PHE A 209 4.61 -9.21 0.90
C PHE A 209 5.79 -9.49 1.84
N VAL A 210 5.51 -9.64 3.15
CA VAL A 210 6.55 -9.93 4.15
C VAL A 210 7.27 -11.24 3.82
N VAL A 211 6.53 -12.30 3.49
CA VAL A 211 7.11 -13.60 3.14
C VAL A 211 7.94 -13.49 1.87
N CYS A 212 7.40 -12.92 0.79
CA CYS A 212 8.10 -12.77 -0.48
C CYS A 212 9.40 -11.96 -0.33
N GLU A 213 9.39 -10.85 0.40
CA GLU A 213 10.58 -10.03 0.65
C GLU A 213 11.60 -10.74 1.54
N ALA A 214 11.14 -11.47 2.58
CA ALA A 214 12.01 -12.27 3.44
C ALA A 214 12.66 -13.43 2.67
N THR A 215 11.92 -14.12 1.80
CA THR A 215 12.44 -15.16 0.90
C THR A 215 13.52 -14.58 -0.02
N PHE A 216 13.27 -13.40 -0.62
CA PHE A 216 14.30 -12.72 -1.42
C PHE A 216 15.56 -12.42 -0.62
N VAL A 217 15.44 -11.88 0.61
CA VAL A 217 16.58 -11.60 1.49
C VAL A 217 17.36 -12.88 1.81
N ALA A 218 16.67 -13.99 2.07
CA ALA A 218 17.31 -15.28 2.31
C ALA A 218 18.08 -15.77 1.08
N CYS A 219 17.48 -15.73 -0.11
CA CYS A 219 18.14 -16.07 -1.38
C CYS A 219 19.35 -15.17 -1.67
N ALA A 220 19.22 -13.86 -1.46
CA ALA A 220 20.29 -12.89 -1.65
C ALA A 220 21.47 -13.11 -0.68
N SER A 221 21.19 -13.55 0.54
CA SER A 221 22.23 -13.92 1.52
C SER A 221 23.02 -15.15 1.09
N GLN A 222 22.35 -16.16 0.52
CA GLN A 222 23.02 -17.35 -0.05
C GLN A 222 23.89 -16.96 -1.25
N PHE A 223 23.36 -16.15 -2.17
CA PHE A 223 24.13 -15.61 -3.29
C PHE A 223 25.39 -14.86 -2.81
N THR A 224 25.28 -14.04 -1.78
CA THR A 224 26.43 -13.27 -1.25
C THR A 224 27.47 -14.18 -0.59
N ALA A 225 27.06 -15.31 0.00
CA ALA A 225 27.97 -16.29 0.57
C ALA A 225 28.72 -17.10 -0.50
N GLU A 226 28.06 -17.39 -1.63
CA GLU A 226 28.64 -18.20 -2.72
C GLU A 226 29.36 -17.37 -3.79
N SER A 227 29.04 -16.07 -3.93
CA SER A 227 29.61 -15.19 -4.97
C SER A 227 31.14 -15.09 -4.99
N PRO A 228 31.90 -15.15 -3.87
CA PRO A 228 33.36 -15.14 -3.91
C PRO A 228 33.95 -16.35 -4.64
N THR A 229 33.19 -17.46 -4.76
CA THR A 229 33.64 -18.70 -5.40
C THR A 229 33.28 -18.78 -6.88
N LEU A 230 32.28 -18.02 -7.34
CA LEU A 230 31.71 -18.13 -8.69
C LEU A 230 32.29 -17.13 -9.69
N TYR A 231 32.79 -15.99 -9.22
CA TYR A 231 33.24 -14.88 -10.09
C TYR A 231 34.75 -14.64 -9.99
N GLU A 232 35.57 -15.63 -10.35
CA GLU A 232 37.02 -15.41 -10.53
C GLU A 232 37.36 -14.67 -11.84
N VAL A 233 36.44 -14.62 -12.82
CA VAL A 233 36.64 -13.94 -14.11
C VAL A 233 35.63 -12.80 -14.24
N GLY A 234 36.09 -11.54 -14.14
CA GLY A 234 35.26 -10.34 -14.31
C GLY A 234 34.99 -9.55 -13.02
N ARG A 235 36.05 -9.20 -12.29
CA ARG A 235 36.01 -8.52 -10.97
C ARG A 235 35.10 -7.29 -10.93
N GLU A 236 35.09 -6.44 -11.96
CA GLU A 236 34.25 -5.23 -11.99
C GLU A 236 32.76 -5.54 -12.10
N GLN A 237 32.38 -6.47 -12.99
CA GLN A 237 30.99 -6.87 -13.16
C GLN A 237 30.46 -7.61 -11.93
N ALA A 238 31.29 -8.45 -11.30
CA ALA A 238 30.99 -9.10 -10.04
C ALA A 238 30.76 -8.12 -8.88
N THR A 239 31.58 -7.06 -8.79
CA THR A 239 31.37 -6.00 -7.78
C THR A 239 30.09 -5.22 -8.01
N THR A 240 29.73 -4.95 -9.26
CA THR A 240 28.48 -4.23 -9.61
C THR A 240 27.25 -5.05 -9.22
N PHE A 241 27.22 -6.34 -9.57
CA PHE A 241 26.11 -7.21 -9.18
C PHE A 241 26.04 -7.38 -7.65
N SER A 242 27.17 -7.52 -6.96
CA SER A 242 27.19 -7.61 -5.50
C SER A 242 26.63 -6.35 -4.82
N ASN A 243 27.00 -5.16 -5.29
CA ASN A 243 26.46 -3.89 -4.79
C ASN A 243 24.96 -3.76 -5.05
N LEU A 244 24.49 -4.22 -6.21
CA LEU A 244 23.07 -4.23 -6.55
C LEU A 244 22.30 -5.22 -5.66
N VAL A 245 22.82 -6.43 -5.44
CA VAL A 245 22.23 -7.41 -4.51
C VAL A 245 22.15 -6.84 -3.11
N LEU A 246 23.23 -6.23 -2.61
CA LEU A 246 23.26 -5.64 -1.28
C LEU A 246 22.27 -4.46 -1.16
N GLY A 247 22.23 -3.57 -2.15
CA GLY A 247 21.28 -2.45 -2.18
C GLY A 247 19.81 -2.91 -2.17
N THR A 248 19.46 -3.90 -2.99
CA THR A 248 18.10 -4.47 -3.02
C THR A 248 17.79 -5.26 -1.75
N THR A 249 18.77 -5.94 -1.15
CA THR A 249 18.61 -6.61 0.15
C THR A 249 18.29 -5.61 1.26
N LEU A 250 19.01 -4.49 1.31
CA LEU A 250 18.77 -3.41 2.28
C LEU A 250 17.39 -2.79 2.07
N PHE A 251 16.96 -2.60 0.82
CA PHE A 251 15.59 -2.16 0.50
C PHE A 251 14.55 -3.13 1.08
N CYS A 252 14.65 -4.43 0.76
CA CYS A 252 13.70 -5.44 1.21
C CYS A 252 13.68 -5.58 2.73
N LEU A 253 14.82 -5.49 3.40
CA LEU A 253 14.88 -5.50 4.86
C LEU A 253 14.16 -4.31 5.49
N ILE A 254 14.36 -3.10 4.95
CA ILE A 254 13.63 -1.93 5.42
C ILE A 254 12.13 -2.14 5.23
N GLN A 255 11.71 -2.71 4.09
CA GLN A 255 10.31 -3.02 3.81
C GLN A 255 9.73 -4.00 4.84
N VAL A 256 10.37 -5.16 5.04
CA VAL A 256 9.97 -6.17 6.03
C VAL A 256 9.85 -5.57 7.43
N LEU A 257 10.82 -4.75 7.86
CA LEU A 257 10.82 -4.17 9.20
C LEU A 257 9.59 -3.31 9.49
N TRP A 258 9.18 -2.43 8.56
CA TRP A 258 7.98 -1.62 8.77
C TRP A 258 6.70 -2.42 8.53
N GLN A 259 6.69 -3.34 7.56
CA GLN A 259 5.54 -4.18 7.27
C GLN A 259 5.19 -5.11 8.43
N VAL A 260 6.18 -5.69 9.12
CA VAL A 260 5.94 -6.51 10.31
C VAL A 260 5.26 -5.70 11.40
N VAL A 261 5.71 -4.46 11.67
CA VAL A 261 5.04 -3.56 12.62
C VAL A 261 3.60 -3.27 12.17
N PHE A 262 3.38 -3.09 10.87
CA PHE A 262 2.04 -2.84 10.31
C PHE A 262 1.13 -4.08 10.38
N VAL A 263 1.65 -5.28 10.17
CA VAL A 263 0.91 -6.54 10.37
C VAL A 263 0.55 -6.71 11.84
N LEU A 264 1.49 -6.48 12.77
CA LEU A 264 1.24 -6.55 14.21
C LEU A 264 0.15 -5.57 14.63
N TRP A 265 0.15 -4.36 14.07
CA TRP A 265 -0.93 -3.39 14.24
C TRP A 265 -2.30 -3.95 13.84
N HIS A 266 -2.40 -4.55 12.65
CA HIS A 266 -3.66 -5.13 12.19
C HIS A 266 -4.08 -6.38 12.95
N VAL A 267 -3.14 -7.18 13.45
CA VAL A 267 -3.41 -8.29 14.37
C VAL A 267 -3.99 -7.77 15.67
N TYR A 268 -3.40 -6.73 16.25
CA TYR A 268 -3.95 -6.05 17.43
C TYR A 268 -5.39 -5.57 17.16
N CYS A 269 -5.62 -4.87 16.06
CA CYS A 269 -6.96 -4.43 15.67
C CYS A 269 -7.97 -5.59 15.56
N ALA A 270 -7.57 -6.70 14.95
CA ALA A 270 -8.39 -7.90 14.83
C ALA A 270 -8.71 -8.53 16.20
N CYS A 271 -7.72 -8.66 17.09
CA CYS A 271 -7.89 -9.21 18.43
C CYS A 271 -8.91 -8.43 19.27
N PHE A 272 -8.97 -7.10 19.11
CA PHE A 272 -9.89 -6.24 19.84
C PHE A 272 -11.16 -5.90 19.04
N ASN A 273 -11.35 -6.47 17.85
CA ASN A 273 -12.46 -6.18 16.94
C ASN A 273 -12.65 -4.66 16.68
N ILE A 274 -11.54 -3.94 16.58
CA ILE A 274 -11.47 -2.51 16.27
C ILE A 274 -10.93 -2.31 14.85
N LYS A 275 -11.39 -1.28 14.16
CA LYS A 275 -10.84 -0.82 12.88
C LYS A 275 -9.78 0.26 13.08
N THR A 276 -8.90 0.43 12.09
CA THR A 276 -7.90 1.49 12.10
C THR A 276 -8.55 2.88 12.17
N ASP A 277 -9.61 3.14 11.38
CA ASP A 277 -10.37 4.40 11.46
C ASP A 277 -10.97 4.65 12.85
N GLU A 278 -11.51 3.59 13.46
CA GLU A 278 -12.12 3.62 14.79
C GLU A 278 -11.08 3.99 15.87
N TRP A 279 -9.91 3.35 15.84
CA TRP A 279 -8.83 3.65 16.78
C TRP A 279 -8.28 5.07 16.61
N ILE A 280 -8.03 5.51 15.37
CA ILE A 280 -7.51 6.86 15.09
C ILE A 280 -8.51 7.93 15.52
N ASN A 281 -9.80 7.68 15.28
CA ASN A 281 -10.87 8.62 15.56
C ASN A 281 -11.63 8.28 16.86
N TRP A 282 -11.03 7.57 17.81
CA TRP A 282 -11.70 7.02 19.00
C TRP A 282 -12.56 8.04 19.77
N LYS A 283 -12.12 9.31 19.80
CA LYS A 283 -12.89 10.41 20.43
C LYS A 283 -14.27 10.66 19.81
N LYS A 284 -14.50 10.25 18.57
CA LYS A 284 -15.78 10.39 17.86
C LYS A 284 -16.76 9.25 18.15
N TYR A 285 -16.32 8.20 18.84
CA TYR A 285 -17.08 6.98 19.09
C TYR A 285 -17.42 6.88 20.58
N PRO A 286 -18.68 7.14 20.98
CA PRO A 286 -19.13 7.05 22.36
C PRO A 286 -18.87 5.68 23.00
N GLU A 287 -18.89 4.61 22.21
CA GLU A 287 -18.62 3.24 22.64
C GLU A 287 -17.20 3.01 23.16
N PHE A 288 -16.24 3.86 22.77
CA PHE A 288 -14.87 3.84 23.30
C PHE A 288 -14.65 4.83 24.45
N GLN A 289 -15.69 5.57 24.85
CA GLN A 289 -15.61 6.51 25.97
C GLN A 289 -16.12 5.85 27.25
N ILE A 290 -15.21 5.61 28.19
CA ILE A 290 -15.58 5.23 29.56
C ILE A 290 -16.27 6.43 30.21
N LYS A 291 -17.60 6.41 30.29
CA LYS A 291 -18.34 7.34 31.15
C LYS A 291 -18.06 6.95 32.59
N ILE A 292 -17.11 7.62 33.23
CA ILE A 292 -17.00 7.61 34.68
C ILE A 292 -18.24 8.34 35.19
N ILE A 293 -19.26 7.59 35.59
CA ILE A 293 -20.39 8.15 36.33
C ILE A 293 -19.83 8.50 37.70
N SER A 294 -19.36 9.73 37.87
CA SER A 294 -19.08 10.26 39.19
C SER A 294 -20.41 10.34 39.93
N HIS A 295 -20.65 9.44 40.88
CA HIS A 295 -21.68 9.61 41.90
C HIS A 295 -21.27 10.77 42.82
N ALA A 296 -21.41 12.00 42.32
CA ALA A 296 -21.36 13.20 43.12
C ALA A 296 -22.80 13.56 43.49
N GLY A 297 -23.29 13.07 44.62
CA GLY A 297 -24.60 13.47 45.13
C GLY A 297 -25.28 12.49 46.09
N GLN A 298 -24.57 12.03 47.13
CA GLN A 298 -25.20 11.56 48.37
C GLN A 298 -24.26 11.85 49.56
N ALA A 299 -24.28 13.08 50.05
CA ALA A 299 -24.04 13.47 51.44
C ALA A 299 -24.44 14.94 51.61
#